data_AF-A0A2W6ZS87-F1
#
_entry.id   AF-A0A2W6ZS87-F1
#
_cell.length_a   1.000
_cell.length_b   1.000
_cell.length_c   1.000
_cell.angle_alpha   90.00
_cell.angle_beta   90.00
_cell.angle_gamma   90.00
#
_symmetry.space_group_name_H-M   'P 1'
#
loop_
_entity.id
_entity.type
_entity.pdbx_description
1 polymer ?
#
loop_
_entity_poly.entity_id
_entity_poly.type
_entity_poly.pdbx_seq_one_letter_code
_entity_poly.pdbx_strand_id
1 'polypeptide(L)' 'MISVEIPDAIAMAETQKDRVMFTAPKGTKERLKVWADSERRTISNLCENVVLEALEQWEAKEKGGVPSSIEKEK' A
#
# COMPACT_ATOMS: atom_id res chain seq x y z
N MET A 1 40.64 -13.56 16.61
CA MET A 1 39.66 -13.43 15.52
C MET A 1 38.31 -13.27 16.20
N ILE A 2 37.80 -12.04 16.25
CA ILE A 2 36.57 -11.73 16.99
C ILE A 2 35.42 -11.97 16.02
N SER A 3 34.69 -13.06 16.23
CA SER A 3 33.41 -13.31 15.56
C SER A 3 32.41 -12.31 16.10
N VAL A 4 32.11 -11.28 15.31
CA VAL A 4 31.03 -10.34 15.59
C VAL A 4 29.73 -10.98 15.12
N GLU A 5 28.94 -11.45 16.09
CA GLU A 5 27.57 -11.87 15.88
C GLU A 5 26.74 -10.62 15.56
N ILE A 6 26.39 -10.46 14.29
CA ILE A 6 25.49 -9.39 13.84
C ILE A 6 24.10 -9.76 14.37
N PRO A 7 23.46 -8.95 15.23
CA PRO A 7 22.12 -9.27 15.71
C PRO A 7 21.13 -9.20 14.53
N ASP A 8 20.41 -10.31 14.33
CA ASP A 8 19.27 -10.51 13.42
C ASP A 8 18.04 -9.66 13.86
N ALA A 9 18.28 -8.37 14.14
CA ALA A 9 17.33 -7.47 14.76
C ALA A 9 16.71 -6.50 13.75
N ILE A 10 16.38 -6.97 12.54
CA ILE A 10 15.44 -6.28 11.62
C ILE A 10 14.58 -7.35 10.91
N ALA A 11 14.06 -8.34 11.65
CA ALA A 11 12.82 -8.98 11.24
C ALA A 11 11.71 -7.95 11.48
N MET A 12 11.54 -7.10 10.47
CA MET A 12 10.51 -6.08 10.38
C MET A 12 9.19 -6.68 10.82
N ALA A 13 8.47 -5.96 11.69
CA ALA A 13 7.08 -6.24 12.01
C ALA A 13 6.37 -6.70 10.73
N GLU A 14 6.00 -7.98 10.68
CA GLU A 14 5.16 -8.53 9.63
C GLU A 14 3.83 -7.78 9.75
N THR A 15 3.74 -6.63 9.08
CA THR A 15 2.46 -6.04 8.74
C THR A 15 1.81 -7.10 7.88
N GLN A 16 0.91 -7.90 8.47
CA GLN A 16 0.12 -8.89 7.76
C GLN A 16 -0.72 -8.12 6.73
N LYS A 17 -0.17 -7.96 5.54
CA LYS A 17 -0.84 -7.33 4.41
C LYS A 17 -1.46 -8.44 3.59
N ASP A 18 -2.79 -8.39 3.45
CA ASP A 18 -3.49 -9.29 2.55
C ASP A 18 -3.04 -9.07 1.11
N ARG A 19 -2.66 -10.17 0.44
CA ARG A 19 -2.26 -10.12 -0.96
C ARG A 19 -3.50 -10.17 -1.85
N VAL A 20 -3.87 -9.03 -2.40
CA VAL A 20 -4.93 -8.95 -3.42
C VAL A 20 -4.34 -9.15 -4.82
N MET A 21 -4.87 -10.10 -5.57
CA MET A 21 -4.57 -10.28 -6.99
C MET A 21 -5.80 -9.92 -7.83
N PHE A 22 -5.61 -9.12 -8.87
CA PHE A 22 -6.67 -8.77 -9.82
C PHE A 22 -6.23 -9.09 -11.25
N THR A 23 -7.20 -9.46 -12.08
CA THR A 23 -7.00 -9.64 -13.51
C THR A 23 -7.31 -8.32 -14.20
N ALA A 24 -6.39 -7.84 -15.04
CA ALA A 24 -6.55 -6.59 -15.77
C ALA A 24 -6.45 -6.82 -17.29
N PRO A 25 -7.10 -5.98 -18.11
CA PRO A 25 -7.00 -6.07 -19.56
C PRO A 25 -5.56 -5.86 -20.05
N LYS A 26 -5.27 -6.42 -21.23
CA LYS A 26 -3.93 -6.36 -21.85
C LYS A 26 -3.48 -4.90 -22.01
N GLY A 27 -2.25 -4.60 -21.62
CA GLY A 27 -1.67 -3.25 -21.66
C GLY A 27 -1.85 -2.43 -20.38
N THR A 28 -2.72 -2.84 -19.45
CA THR A 28 -2.93 -2.10 -18.19
C THR A 28 -1.67 -2.03 -17.33
N LYS A 29 -0.90 -3.12 -17.25
CA LYS A 29 0.38 -3.16 -16.52
C LYS A 29 1.40 -2.15 -17.05
N GLU A 30 1.46 -1.96 -18.35
CA GLU A 30 2.40 -1.02 -18.98
C GLU A 30 2.02 0.42 -18.67
N ARG A 31 0.72 0.75 -18.75
CA ARG A 31 0.20 2.06 -18.35
C ARG A 31 0.44 2.35 -16.87
N LEU A 32 0.21 1.37 -16.00
CA LEU A 32 0.52 1.49 -14.57
C LEU A 32 2.02 1.66 -14.32
N LYS A 33 2.88 1.01 -15.11
CA LYS A 33 4.33 1.18 -15.01
C LYS A 33 4.75 2.60 -15.37
N VAL A 34 4.22 3.16 -16.47
CA VAL A 34 4.51 4.54 -16.89
C VAL A 34 4.06 5.54 -15.83
N TRP A 35 2.86 5.34 -15.26
CA TRP A 35 2.36 6.19 -14.18
C TRP A 35 3.25 6.09 -12.92
N ALA A 36 3.56 4.87 -12.48
CA ALA A 36 4.41 4.65 -11.32
C ALA A 36 5.82 5.27 -11.49
N ASP A 37 6.39 5.17 -12.69
CA ASP A 37 7.67 5.79 -13.04
C ASP A 37 7.63 7.32 -12.98
N SER A 38 6.55 7.92 -13.51
CA SER A 38 6.33 9.37 -13.45
C SER A 38 6.28 9.91 -12.01
N GLU A 39 5.81 9.10 -11.06
CA GLU A 39 5.73 9.47 -9.64
C GLU A 39 6.92 8.96 -8.82
N ARG A 40 7.89 8.27 -9.43
CA ARG A 40 9.02 7.60 -8.76
C ARG A 40 8.58 6.62 -7.66
N ARG A 41 7.52 5.85 -7.92
CA ARG A 41 6.98 4.84 -7.00
C ARG A 41 6.93 3.47 -7.67
N THR A 42 6.73 2.42 -6.88
CA THR A 42 6.47 1.08 -7.42
C THR A 42 5.00 0.94 -7.84
N ILE A 43 4.72 0.04 -8.80
CA ILE A 43 3.34 -0.25 -9.23
C ILE A 43 2.47 -0.69 -8.03
N SER A 44 3.04 -1.50 -7.12
CA SER A 44 2.31 -1.94 -5.93
C SER A 44 1.92 -0.79 -5.02
N ASN A 45 2.83 0.17 -4.78
CA ASN A 45 2.55 1.35 -3.95
C ASN A 45 1.53 2.28 -4.63
N LEU A 46 1.63 2.45 -5.95
CA LEU A 46 0.64 3.19 -6.73
C LEU A 46 -0.75 2.56 -6.60
N CYS A 47 -0.86 1.24 -6.83
CA CYS A 47 -2.13 0.53 -6.70
C CYS A 47 -2.67 0.57 -5.27
N GLU A 48 -1.82 0.45 -4.24
CA GLU A 48 -2.23 0.57 -2.83
C GLU A 48 -2.88 1.93 -2.57
N ASN A 49 -2.23 3.04 -2.96
CA ASN A 49 -2.79 4.39 -2.77
C ASN A 49 -4.10 4.61 -3.52
N VAL A 50 -4.16 4.23 -4.80
CA VAL A 50 -5.36 4.40 -5.63
C VAL A 50 -6.55 3.60 -5.08
N VAL A 51 -6.31 2.37 -4.61
CA VAL A 51 -7.36 1.54 -4.03
C VAL A 51 -7.84 2.09 -2.69
N LEU A 52 -6.92 2.55 -1.82
CA LEU A 52 -7.29 3.16 -0.55
C LEU A 52 -8.12 4.43 -0.75
N GLU A 53 -7.72 5.30 -1.67
CA GLU A 53 -8.47 6.51 -2.00
C GLU A 53 -9.86 6.18 -2.56
N ALA A 54 -9.95 5.18 -3.45
CA ALA A 54 -11.23 4.74 -4.00
C ALA A 54 -12.15 4.11 -2.94
N LEU A 55 -11.60 3.37 -1.98
CA LEU A 55 -12.33 2.82 -0.84
C LEU A 55 -12.85 3.95 0.05
N GLU A 56 -12.03 4.93 0.38
CA GLU A 56 -12.44 6.08 1.18
C GLU A 56 -13.57 6.86 0.50
N GLN A 57 -13.46 7.10 -0.81
CA GLN A 57 -14.53 7.75 -1.60
C GLN A 57 -15.81 6.91 -1.64
N TRP A 58 -15.70 5.59 -1.79
CA TRP A 58 -16.84 4.68 -1.79
C TRP A 58 -17.53 4.65 -0.42
N GLU A 59 -16.76 4.55 0.66
CA GLU A 59 -17.29 4.58 2.03
C GLU A 59 -17.93 5.93 2.35
N ALA A 60 -17.32 7.04 1.93
CA ALA A 60 -17.90 8.37 2.09
C ALA A 60 -19.26 8.49 1.37
N LYS A 61 -19.38 7.90 0.18
CA LYS A 61 -20.58 7.92 -0.65
C LYS A 61 -21.69 7.00 -0.10
N GLU A 62 -21.34 5.79 0.33
CA GLU A 62 -22.31 4.79 0.78
C GLU A 62 -22.70 4.97 2.25
N LYS A 63 -21.80 5.44 3.12
CA LYS A 63 -22.05 5.60 4.57
C LYS A 63 -22.39 7.02 5.01
N GLY A 64 -22.23 8.04 4.17
CA GLY A 64 -22.54 9.42 4.58
C GLY A 64 -21.80 9.84 5.86
N GLY A 65 -20.47 9.88 5.80
CA GLY A 65 -19.64 10.60 6.79
C GLY A 65 -19.33 9.86 8.09
N VAL A 66 -18.18 9.18 8.12
CA VAL A 66 -17.31 9.19 9.31
C VAL A 66 -15.87 9.28 8.78
N PRO A 67 -15.18 10.43 8.87
CA PRO A 67 -13.73 10.41 8.75
C PRO A 67 -13.22 9.57 9.92
N SER A 68 -12.59 8.44 9.63
CA SER A 68 -11.84 7.70 10.64
C SER A 68 -10.59 8.53 10.96
N SER A 69 -10.78 9.58 11.76
CA SER A 69 -9.77 10.04 12.68
C SER A 69 -9.46 8.84 13.57
N ILE A 70 -8.46 8.07 13.18
CA ILE A 70 -7.80 7.17 14.11
C ILE A 70 -7.14 8.09 15.12
N GLU A 71 -7.82 8.17 16.25
CA GLU A 71 -7.38 8.63 17.55
C GLU A 71 -5.90 8.26 17.75
N LYS A 72 -5.01 9.26 17.69
CA LYS A 72 -3.83 9.23 18.56
C LYS A 72 -4.21 9.97 19.83
N GLU A 73 -4.89 9.23 20.70
CA GLU A 73 -5.03 9.58 22.10
C GLU A 73 -3.70 9.27 22.82
N LYS A 74 -3.28 10.25 23.63
CA LYS A 74 -2.33 10.25 24.75
C LYS A 74 -0.84 10.49 24.52
#